data_AF-A0A6C1E7J9-F1
#
_entry.id   AF-A0A6C1E7J9-F1
#
_cell.length_a   1.000
_cell.length_b   1.000
_cell.length_c   1.000
_cell.angle_alpha   90.00
_cell.angle_beta   90.00
_cell.angle_gamma   90.00
#
_symmetry.space_group_name_H-M   'P 1'
#
loop_
_entity.id
_entity.type
_entity.pdbx_description
1 polymer ?
#
loop_
_entity_poly.entity_id
_entity_poly.type
_entity_poly.pdbx_seq_one_letter_code
_entity_poly.pdbx_strand_id
1 'polypeptide(L)'
;MVAQTVLRNCLQWAQDNGAFIDPKISFRITQEAGVAAFINEKCSPKPDQALIKVPESLLITSQQALKEFPQGADEKGLLNSITQLYLSKLKFGSNAVHLKSFYKPYLDVLPLELPQPYFWSTEEIVNLHGTDVYLTMRDTLNKLTKEWMGLCQVLSIEHAPQDKQLLLLFEEKPEAAVVPLEKFSAHINSCKLETLTWNSFAAYLWSHCIFNSRAFPRVILNKSDTKGSDLNEGFLYPIVDLLNHKNDIPVKWQMNEHNELCFMSQSGGFSANDELFNNYGDISNEKCLLNYGFWDSSNKYDFSRLTLKLPAALTNSVPIDFKKSGNYVSEDRETAILQFNLQPSGPLPAKLLPLFTYLSKLKSEETPTVRSVLEGIDQLASVVSQRLLFYKNFKIKTASNQKLHPHIVKLIKLYYQDNKKILNVTVEKLSVLQKKIFNANKEFSLSFKTIFKNDQKFANSLLLMFGAINYEDLITKDCLNDALLLWIIRSVNDTTSKQESFIKQMFKQVSDSIVIQKEDVMEYLPFYKKYFPNLTERIPEIYNIGEWGIRQFIVADTVIDRLVWIRKSNNEPIFLMKKDYELQI
;
A
#
# COMPACT_ATOMS: atom_id res chain seq x y z
N MET A 1 -15.51 29.06 6.75
CA MET A 1 -14.46 29.61 5.86
C MET A 1 -13.82 30.81 6.52
N VAL A 2 -12.50 30.95 6.41
CA VAL A 2 -11.74 32.12 6.88
C VAL A 2 -12.29 33.37 6.17
N ALA A 3 -12.47 34.48 6.88
CA ALA A 3 -12.88 35.73 6.24
C ALA A 3 -11.67 36.43 5.60
N GLN A 4 -11.87 37.10 4.46
CA GLN A 4 -10.79 37.84 3.78
C GLN A 4 -10.13 38.90 4.70
N THR A 5 -10.89 39.46 5.64
CA THR A 5 -10.38 40.39 6.67
C THR A 5 -9.39 39.71 7.62
N VAL A 6 -9.65 38.46 8.02
CA VAL A 6 -8.76 37.67 8.89
C VAL A 6 -7.44 37.37 8.17
N LEU A 7 -7.51 36.97 6.90
CA LEU A 7 -6.31 36.77 6.06
C LEU A 7 -5.49 38.06 5.94
N ARG A 8 -6.14 39.19 5.65
CA ARG A 8 -5.45 40.49 5.56
C ARG A 8 -4.75 40.85 6.87
N ASN A 9 -5.40 40.64 8.02
CA ASN A 9 -4.81 40.93 9.33
C ASN A 9 -3.56 40.07 9.60
N CYS A 10 -3.56 38.80 9.17
CA CYS A 10 -2.40 37.93 9.27
C CYS A 10 -1.23 38.42 8.40
N LEU A 11 -1.48 38.78 7.14
CA LEU A 11 -0.44 39.31 6.25
C LEU A 11 0.14 40.61 6.79
N GLN A 12 -0.72 41.52 7.28
CA GLN A 12 -0.29 42.78 7.87
C GLN A 12 0.54 42.54 9.14
N TRP A 13 0.09 41.65 10.03
CA TRP A 13 0.85 41.26 11.22
C TRP A 13 2.24 40.74 10.86
N ALA A 14 2.35 39.87 9.85
CA ALA A 14 3.65 39.35 9.44
C ALA A 14 4.55 40.48 8.91
N GLN A 15 4.03 41.38 8.08
CA GLN A 15 4.76 42.53 7.54
C GLN A 15 5.19 43.52 8.64
N ASP A 16 4.30 43.82 9.59
CA ASP A 16 4.59 44.68 10.75
C ASP A 16 5.70 44.10 11.64
N ASN A 17 5.91 42.79 11.59
CA ASN A 17 6.97 42.08 12.29
C ASN A 17 8.15 41.68 11.38
N GLY A 18 8.33 42.38 10.26
CA GLY A 18 9.52 42.27 9.42
C GLY A 18 9.47 41.21 8.32
N ALA A 19 8.33 40.55 8.08
CA ALA A 19 8.20 39.67 6.93
C ALA A 19 8.14 40.45 5.62
N PHE A 20 8.83 39.95 4.60
CA PHE A 20 8.75 40.45 3.24
C PHE A 20 7.93 39.49 2.38
N ILE A 21 6.99 40.02 1.61
CA ILE A 21 6.22 39.29 0.59
C ILE A 21 6.38 40.08 -0.71
N ASP A 22 6.83 39.42 -1.78
CA ASP A 22 6.99 40.08 -3.08
C ASP A 22 5.65 40.73 -3.51
N PRO A 23 5.62 42.03 -3.89
CA PRO A 23 4.39 42.72 -4.27
C PRO A 23 3.60 42.06 -5.42
N LYS A 24 4.25 41.20 -6.20
CA LYS A 24 3.61 40.42 -7.26
C LYS A 24 2.81 39.25 -6.73
N ILE A 25 2.87 38.94 -5.43
CA ILE A 25 2.13 37.85 -4.80
C ILE A 25 0.88 38.42 -4.11
N SER A 26 -0.27 37.78 -4.32
CA SER A 26 -1.47 38.03 -3.51
C SER A 26 -2.00 36.72 -2.91
N PHE A 27 -2.32 36.76 -1.63
CA PHE A 27 -3.04 35.66 -0.98
C PHE A 27 -4.54 35.88 -1.09
N ARG A 28 -5.26 34.85 -1.51
CA ARG A 28 -6.71 34.85 -1.73
C ARG A 28 -7.32 33.60 -1.13
N ILE A 29 -8.61 33.66 -0.82
CA ILE A 29 -9.37 32.50 -0.36
C ILE A 29 -10.13 31.93 -1.54
N THR A 30 -9.87 30.67 -1.84
CA THR A 30 -10.51 29.89 -2.91
C THR A 30 -11.50 28.90 -2.29
N GLN A 31 -12.52 28.51 -3.06
CA GLN A 31 -13.47 27.48 -2.62
C GLN A 31 -12.83 26.09 -2.53
N GLU A 32 -11.83 25.81 -3.37
CA GLU A 32 -11.26 24.48 -3.52
C GLU A 32 -10.09 24.22 -2.56
N ALA A 33 -9.21 25.20 -2.35
CA ALA A 33 -7.98 25.03 -1.59
C ALA A 33 -7.91 25.88 -0.31
N GLY A 34 -8.94 26.68 -0.02
CA GLY A 34 -8.89 27.64 1.09
C GLY A 34 -7.90 28.76 0.77
N VAL A 35 -6.98 29.06 1.69
CA VAL A 35 -5.97 30.10 1.46
C VAL A 35 -4.96 29.63 0.42
N ALA A 36 -4.73 30.43 -0.61
CA ALA A 36 -3.77 30.17 -1.69
C ALA A 36 -3.06 31.46 -2.11
N ALA A 37 -1.85 31.35 -2.64
CA ALA A 37 -1.07 32.47 -3.14
C ALA A 37 -1.02 32.48 -4.67
N PHE A 38 -1.19 33.65 -5.28
CA PHE A 38 -1.20 33.83 -6.73
C PHE A 38 -0.22 34.90 -7.16
N ILE A 39 0.40 34.67 -8.32
CA ILE A 39 1.22 35.66 -9.01
C ILE A 39 0.30 36.60 -9.80
N ASN A 40 0.40 37.91 -9.56
CA ASN A 40 -0.50 38.92 -10.11
C ASN A 40 -0.14 39.32 -11.55
N GLU A 41 1.13 39.17 -11.94
CA GLU A 41 1.65 39.59 -13.24
C GLU A 41 2.77 38.66 -13.71
N LYS A 42 3.01 38.61 -15.01
CA LYS A 42 4.06 37.77 -15.58
C LYS A 42 5.42 38.08 -14.94
N CYS A 43 6.09 37.06 -14.41
CA CYS A 43 7.41 37.22 -13.79
C CYS A 43 8.27 35.97 -13.99
N SER A 44 9.59 36.15 -13.94
CA SER A 44 10.57 35.06 -13.98
C SER A 44 11.57 35.30 -12.85
N PRO A 45 11.27 34.85 -11.63
CA PRO A 45 12.16 35.05 -10.50
C PRO A 45 13.49 34.33 -10.74
N LYS A 46 14.59 34.93 -10.29
CA LYS A 46 15.89 34.22 -10.30
C LYS A 46 15.84 33.04 -9.32
N PRO A 47 16.58 31.94 -9.55
CA PRO A 47 16.53 30.77 -8.66
C PRO A 47 16.81 31.05 -7.18
N ASP A 48 17.65 32.04 -6.86
CA ASP A 48 17.96 32.47 -5.49
C ASP A 48 17.22 33.76 -5.07
N GLN A 49 16.24 34.22 -5.85
CA GLN A 49 15.40 35.34 -5.47
C GLN A 49 14.37 34.88 -4.45
N ALA A 50 14.53 35.34 -3.21
CA ALA A 50 13.52 35.14 -2.16
C ALA A 50 12.24 35.89 -2.51
N LEU A 51 11.16 35.14 -2.69
CA LEU A 51 9.81 35.67 -2.96
C LEU A 51 9.08 36.01 -1.67
N ILE A 52 9.36 35.26 -0.59
CA ILE A 52 8.86 35.52 0.75
C ILE A 52 10.04 35.37 1.71
N LYS A 53 10.18 36.29 2.66
CA LYS A 53 11.14 36.21 3.78
C LYS A 53 10.39 36.38 5.09
N VAL A 54 10.68 35.54 6.07
CA VAL A 54 10.05 35.60 7.39
C VAL A 54 11.13 35.55 8.45
N PRO A 55 11.21 36.56 9.34
CA PRO A 55 12.10 36.53 10.48
C PRO A 55 11.88 35.31 11.37
N GLU A 56 12.96 34.75 11.91
CA GLU A 56 12.91 33.60 12.82
C GLU A 56 11.96 33.82 14.02
N SER A 57 11.80 35.05 14.48
CA SER A 57 10.91 35.42 15.58
C SER A 57 9.43 35.11 15.32
N LEU A 58 9.03 34.92 14.05
CA LEU A 58 7.66 34.54 13.68
C LEU A 58 7.47 33.03 13.58
N LEU A 59 8.53 32.21 13.64
CA LEU A 59 8.42 30.76 13.58
C LEU A 59 7.89 30.19 14.90
N ILE A 60 7.09 29.12 14.83
CA ILE A 60 6.68 28.36 16.02
C ILE A 60 7.54 27.12 16.12
N THR A 61 8.47 27.12 17.09
CA THR A 61 9.51 26.10 17.25
C THR A 61 9.36 25.33 18.57
N SER A 62 10.02 24.17 18.66
CA SER A 62 10.15 23.42 19.90
C SER A 62 10.76 24.22 21.05
N GLN A 63 11.65 25.17 20.78
CA GLN A 63 12.26 26.00 21.83
C GLN A 63 11.24 26.95 22.46
N GLN A 64 10.28 27.44 21.68
CA GLN A 64 9.16 28.22 22.23
C GLN A 64 8.23 27.31 23.03
N ALA A 65 7.96 26.11 22.53
CA ALA A 65 7.14 25.12 23.22
C ALA A 65 7.76 24.69 24.58
N LEU A 66 9.08 24.51 24.64
CA LEU A 66 9.81 24.16 25.88
C LEU A 66 9.83 25.29 26.91
N LYS A 67 9.68 26.55 26.51
CA LYS A 67 9.50 27.64 27.49
C LYS A 67 8.14 27.54 28.19
N GLU A 68 7.12 27.06 27.49
CA GLU A 68 5.78 26.81 28.04
C GLU A 68 5.70 25.48 28.80
N PHE A 69 6.48 24.49 28.37
CA PHE A 69 6.55 23.15 28.97
C PHE A 69 8.00 22.76 29.31
N PRO A 70 8.62 23.36 30.34
CA PRO A 70 10.03 23.09 30.69
C PRO A 70 10.30 21.63 31.04
N GLN A 71 9.30 20.90 31.54
CA GLN A 71 9.41 19.48 31.89
C GLN A 71 9.71 18.59 30.66
N GLY A 72 9.36 19.04 29.46
CA GLY A 72 9.62 18.31 28.22
C GLY A 72 11.06 18.40 27.72
N ALA A 73 11.94 19.18 28.37
CA ALA A 73 13.31 19.42 27.89
C ALA A 73 14.17 18.15 27.89
N ASP A 74 13.90 17.22 28.82
CA ASP A 74 14.62 15.96 28.95
C ASP A 74 14.15 14.90 27.92
N GLU A 75 12.98 15.10 27.30
CA GLU A 75 12.36 14.17 26.36
C GLU A 75 12.64 14.54 24.90
N LYS A 76 13.91 14.43 24.49
CA LYS A 76 14.33 14.78 23.11
C LYS A 76 13.54 14.07 22.01
N GLY A 77 13.02 12.87 22.27
CA GLY A 77 12.18 12.12 21.33
C GLY A 77 10.76 12.66 21.15
N LEU A 78 10.32 13.61 21.99
CA LEU A 78 8.96 14.14 22.02
C LEU A 78 8.87 15.62 21.60
N LEU A 79 9.95 16.22 21.07
CA LEU A 79 9.98 17.66 20.75
C LEU A 79 8.86 18.08 19.77
N ASN A 80 8.54 17.24 18.77
CA ASN A 80 7.42 17.48 17.88
C ASN A 80 6.08 17.42 18.61
N SER A 81 5.88 16.40 19.46
CA SER A 81 4.67 16.22 20.26
C SER A 81 4.46 17.38 21.23
N ILE A 82 5.54 17.87 21.87
CA ILE A 82 5.52 19.07 22.72
C ILE A 82 5.15 20.31 21.89
N THR A 83 5.70 20.47 20.68
CA THR A 83 5.38 21.59 19.79
C THR A 83 3.92 21.54 19.32
N GLN A 84 3.40 20.35 19.03
CA GLN A 84 1.99 20.13 18.70
C GLN A 84 1.08 20.45 19.90
N LEU A 85 1.41 20.01 21.10
CA LEU A 85 0.65 20.39 22.29
C LEU A 85 0.69 21.90 22.56
N TYR A 86 1.84 22.55 22.33
CA TYR A 86 1.98 24.00 22.43
C TYR A 86 1.09 24.73 21.43
N LEU A 87 1.05 24.30 20.18
CA LEU A 87 0.14 24.86 19.17
C LEU A 87 -1.33 24.67 19.56
N SER A 88 -1.69 23.52 20.14
CA SER A 88 -3.03 23.30 20.71
C SER A 88 -3.34 24.31 21.82
N LYS A 89 -2.38 24.54 22.73
CA LYS A 89 -2.49 25.54 23.82
C LYS A 89 -2.59 26.97 23.30
N LEU A 90 -1.83 27.33 22.27
CA LEU A 90 -1.96 28.62 21.59
C LEU A 90 -3.36 28.79 20.98
N LYS A 91 -3.88 27.78 20.29
CA LYS A 91 -5.19 27.87 19.62
C LYS A 91 -6.36 27.87 20.60
N PHE A 92 -6.42 26.89 21.50
CA PHE A 92 -7.60 26.60 22.33
C PHE A 92 -7.42 26.94 23.82
N GLY A 93 -6.23 27.35 24.26
CA GLY A 93 -5.98 27.77 25.64
C GLY A 93 -6.58 29.13 25.98
N SER A 94 -6.42 29.56 27.23
CA SER A 94 -6.87 30.90 27.66
C SER A 94 -6.01 32.00 27.00
N ASN A 95 -6.50 33.25 27.01
CA ASN A 95 -5.74 34.40 26.50
C ASN A 95 -4.48 34.71 27.32
N ALA A 96 -4.30 34.08 28.49
CA ALA A 96 -3.12 34.24 29.34
C ALA A 96 -1.90 33.42 28.85
N VAL A 97 -2.09 32.53 27.86
CA VAL A 97 -1.00 31.72 27.29
C VAL A 97 0.05 32.61 26.64
N HIS A 98 1.32 32.35 26.94
CA HIS A 98 2.45 33.13 26.42
C HIS A 98 2.47 33.11 24.88
N LEU A 99 2.67 34.28 24.28
CA LEU A 99 2.66 34.54 22.81
C LEU A 99 1.34 34.26 22.08
N LYS A 100 0.25 33.85 22.75
CA LYS A 100 -1.03 33.66 22.07
C LYS A 100 -1.54 34.93 21.40
N SER A 101 -1.51 36.05 22.11
CA SER A 101 -1.92 37.35 21.56
C SER A 101 -1.03 37.79 20.39
N PHE A 102 0.26 37.45 20.44
CA PHE A 102 1.22 37.73 19.37
C PHE A 102 0.88 36.92 18.11
N TYR A 103 0.66 35.62 18.23
CA TYR A 103 0.35 34.75 17.08
C TYR A 103 -1.13 34.77 16.65
N LYS A 104 -2.00 35.49 17.36
CA LYS A 104 -3.44 35.49 17.10
C LYS A 104 -3.81 35.71 15.62
N PRO A 105 -3.22 36.68 14.88
CA PRO A 105 -3.54 36.87 13.47
C PRO A 105 -3.26 35.63 12.60
N TYR A 106 -2.15 34.93 12.86
CA TYR A 106 -1.82 33.67 12.17
C TYR A 106 -2.74 32.53 12.60
N LEU A 107 -2.96 32.36 13.91
CA LEU A 107 -3.83 31.31 14.45
C LEU A 107 -5.26 31.42 13.93
N ASP A 108 -5.77 32.64 13.73
CA ASP A 108 -7.12 32.89 13.22
C ASP A 108 -7.28 32.52 11.73
N VAL A 109 -6.17 32.47 10.95
CA VAL A 109 -6.18 32.01 9.55
C VAL A 109 -6.15 30.48 9.45
N LEU A 110 -5.62 29.78 10.46
CA LEU A 110 -5.59 28.32 10.44
C LEU A 110 -7.01 27.73 10.44
N PRO A 111 -7.29 26.73 9.59
CA PRO A 111 -8.61 26.12 9.49
C PRO A 111 -8.99 25.41 10.80
N LEU A 112 -10.22 25.65 11.26
CA LEU A 112 -10.80 24.91 12.40
C LEU A 112 -11.34 23.55 11.95
N GLU A 113 -12.09 23.55 10.85
CA GLU A 113 -12.55 22.32 10.19
C GLU A 113 -11.47 21.84 9.22
N LEU A 114 -10.97 20.63 9.46
CA LEU A 114 -9.84 20.05 8.75
C LEU A 114 -10.32 19.02 7.72
N PRO A 115 -9.82 19.05 6.47
CA PRO A 115 -10.27 18.15 5.40
C PRO A 115 -9.76 16.70 5.54
N GLN A 116 -8.76 16.48 6.40
CA GLN A 116 -8.13 15.18 6.61
C GLN A 116 -9.16 14.14 7.12
N PRO A 117 -9.00 12.86 6.73
CA PRO A 117 -9.98 11.82 7.03
C PRO A 117 -10.13 11.49 8.51
N TYR A 118 -9.19 11.93 9.36
CA TYR A 118 -9.28 11.78 10.81
C TYR A 118 -10.51 12.45 11.45
N PHE A 119 -11.10 13.44 10.77
CA PHE A 119 -12.30 14.17 11.22
C PHE A 119 -13.58 13.75 10.49
N TRP A 120 -13.53 12.73 9.64
CA TRP A 120 -14.72 12.24 8.94
C TRP A 120 -15.70 11.57 9.90
N SER A 121 -16.99 11.58 9.53
CA SER A 121 -18.04 10.98 10.33
C SER A 121 -17.96 9.45 10.32
N THR A 122 -18.63 8.79 11.26
CA THR A 122 -18.70 7.33 11.33
C THR A 122 -19.29 6.71 10.06
N GLU A 123 -20.25 7.39 9.43
CA GLU A 123 -20.92 6.99 8.18
C GLU A 123 -20.03 7.18 6.96
N GLU A 124 -19.03 8.04 7.03
CA GLU A 124 -18.03 8.23 5.99
C GLU A 124 -16.91 7.19 6.13
N ILE A 125 -16.42 6.97 7.35
CA ILE A 125 -15.36 6.00 7.67
C ILE A 125 -15.75 4.55 7.31
N VAL A 126 -17.02 4.17 7.46
CA VAL A 126 -17.49 2.81 7.09
C VAL A 126 -17.24 2.47 5.61
N ASN A 127 -17.13 3.49 4.75
CA ASN A 127 -16.83 3.33 3.33
C ASN A 127 -15.34 3.04 3.05
N LEU A 128 -14.47 3.16 4.05
CA LEU A 128 -13.05 2.80 3.97
C LEU A 128 -12.75 1.39 4.49
N HIS A 129 -13.74 0.64 4.98
CA HIS A 129 -13.54 -0.72 5.50
C HIS A 129 -12.83 -1.63 4.50
N GLY A 130 -11.79 -2.34 4.96
CA GLY A 130 -10.99 -3.24 4.13
C GLY A 130 -9.91 -2.56 3.27
N THR A 131 -9.79 -1.23 3.35
CA THR A 131 -8.76 -0.45 2.65
C THR A 131 -7.50 -0.25 3.50
N ASP A 132 -6.36 0.02 2.85
CA ASP A 132 -5.10 0.33 3.55
C ASP A 132 -5.15 1.69 4.26
N VAL A 133 -5.90 2.66 3.73
CA VAL A 133 -6.15 3.96 4.37
C VAL A 133 -6.84 3.78 5.73
N TYR A 134 -7.86 2.92 5.81
CA TYR A 134 -8.54 2.63 7.08
C TYR A 134 -7.58 2.10 8.14
N LEU A 135 -6.73 1.13 7.77
CA LEU A 135 -5.74 0.55 8.67
C LEU A 135 -4.72 1.60 9.12
N THR A 136 -4.21 2.38 8.18
CA THR A 136 -3.24 3.46 8.45
C THR A 136 -3.84 4.49 9.41
N MET A 137 -5.07 4.92 9.18
CA MET A 137 -5.74 5.88 10.06
C MET A 137 -5.95 5.34 11.47
N ARG A 138 -6.45 4.09 11.58
CA ARG A 138 -6.65 3.42 12.86
C ARG A 138 -5.33 3.34 13.64
N ASP A 139 -4.27 2.90 12.99
CA ASP A 139 -2.97 2.68 13.64
C ASP A 139 -2.34 4.02 14.02
N THR A 140 -2.45 5.05 13.18
CA THR A 140 -2.04 6.42 13.50
C THR A 140 -2.79 6.95 14.73
N LEU A 141 -4.12 6.84 14.79
CA LEU A 141 -4.88 7.36 15.94
C LEU A 141 -4.54 6.60 17.23
N ASN A 142 -4.39 5.28 17.19
CA ASN A 142 -3.93 4.52 18.36
C ASN A 142 -2.55 4.98 18.83
N LYS A 143 -1.60 5.18 17.90
CA LYS A 143 -0.26 5.68 18.22
C LYS A 143 -0.34 7.08 18.84
N LEU A 144 -1.08 7.99 18.22
CA LEU A 144 -1.21 9.38 18.68
C LEU A 144 -1.89 9.49 20.04
N THR A 145 -2.89 8.66 20.33
CA THR A 145 -3.52 8.67 21.66
C THR A 145 -2.55 8.20 22.73
N LYS A 146 -1.78 7.13 22.48
CA LYS A 146 -0.73 6.67 23.42
C LYS A 146 0.35 7.73 23.62
N GLU A 147 0.78 8.39 22.53
CA GLU A 147 1.76 9.48 22.58
C GLU A 147 1.23 10.67 23.39
N TRP A 148 0.00 11.11 23.14
CA TRP A 148 -0.66 12.19 23.87
C TRP A 148 -0.82 11.86 25.37
N MET A 149 -1.24 10.64 25.71
CA MET A 149 -1.35 10.19 27.10
C MET A 149 0.00 10.21 27.81
N GLY A 150 1.05 9.67 27.18
CA GLY A 150 2.41 9.70 27.71
C GLY A 150 2.94 11.13 27.87
N LEU A 151 2.67 12.01 26.89
CA LEU A 151 3.05 13.41 26.96
C LEU A 151 2.36 14.14 28.12
N CYS A 152 1.05 13.96 28.29
CA CYS A 152 0.30 14.53 29.41
C CYS A 152 0.86 14.05 30.76
N GLN A 153 1.23 12.77 30.86
CA GLN A 153 1.86 12.23 32.06
C GLN A 153 3.21 12.89 32.36
N VAL A 154 4.12 12.96 31.38
CA VAL A 154 5.44 13.60 31.54
C VAL A 154 5.30 15.06 31.97
N LEU A 155 4.37 15.79 31.34
CA LEU A 155 4.18 17.21 31.59
C LEU A 155 3.28 17.50 32.82
N SER A 156 2.81 16.46 33.52
CA SER A 156 1.87 16.58 34.65
C SER A 156 0.60 17.37 34.29
N ILE A 157 0.06 17.12 33.10
CA ILE A 157 -1.16 17.74 32.58
C ILE A 157 -2.32 16.77 32.76
N GLU A 158 -3.39 17.23 33.40
CA GLU A 158 -4.63 16.46 33.47
C GLU A 158 -5.29 16.38 32.09
N HIS A 159 -5.88 15.23 31.76
CA HIS A 159 -6.67 15.07 30.54
C HIS A 159 -8.00 15.83 30.64
N ALA A 160 -8.53 16.26 29.50
CA ALA A 160 -9.81 16.95 29.47
C ALA A 160 -10.96 16.00 29.88
N PRO A 161 -11.98 16.48 30.64
CA PRO A 161 -13.10 15.62 31.08
C PRO A 161 -13.85 14.93 29.94
N GLN A 162 -13.90 15.55 28.77
CA GLN A 162 -14.54 15.01 27.57
C GLN A 162 -13.86 13.75 27.02
N ASP A 163 -12.57 13.54 27.29
CA ASP A 163 -11.82 12.37 26.81
C ASP A 163 -11.96 11.15 27.71
N LYS A 164 -12.73 11.22 28.81
CA LYS A 164 -12.89 10.11 29.76
C LYS A 164 -13.30 8.80 29.08
N GLN A 165 -14.26 8.84 28.16
CA GLN A 165 -14.70 7.64 27.44
C GLN A 165 -13.62 7.07 26.52
N LEU A 166 -12.81 7.93 25.90
CA LEU A 166 -11.68 7.50 25.07
C LEU A 166 -10.62 6.81 25.92
N LEU A 167 -10.26 7.40 27.06
CA LEU A 167 -9.24 6.86 27.97
C LEU A 167 -9.60 5.46 28.50
N LEU A 168 -10.88 5.24 28.85
CA LEU A 168 -11.38 3.92 29.29
C LEU A 168 -11.11 2.82 28.24
N LEU A 169 -11.14 3.13 26.94
CA LEU A 169 -10.86 2.15 25.89
C LEU A 169 -9.41 1.63 25.89
N PHE A 170 -8.50 2.38 26.51
CA PHE A 170 -7.08 2.02 26.67
C PHE A 170 -6.77 1.42 28.05
N GLU A 171 -7.58 1.71 29.07
CA GLU A 171 -7.48 1.08 30.40
C GLU A 171 -8.03 -0.35 30.43
N GLU A 172 -9.14 -0.59 29.71
CA GLU A 172 -9.87 -1.87 29.73
C GLU A 172 -9.19 -2.98 28.91
N LYS A 173 -8.04 -2.71 28.27
CA LYS A 173 -7.42 -3.66 27.34
C LYS A 173 -5.91 -3.84 27.60
N PRO A 174 -5.36 -5.06 27.44
CA PRO A 174 -3.91 -5.27 27.48
C PRO A 174 -3.21 -4.40 26.43
N GLU A 175 -1.95 -4.02 26.66
CA GLU A 175 -1.14 -3.10 25.83
C GLU A 175 -1.20 -3.35 24.30
N ALA A 176 -1.49 -4.60 23.90
CA ALA A 176 -1.61 -5.06 22.51
C ALA A 176 -2.95 -4.80 21.82
N ALA A 177 -4.01 -4.35 22.52
CA ALA A 177 -5.32 -4.26 21.91
C ALA A 177 -5.52 -2.94 21.15
N VAL A 178 -5.92 -3.06 19.88
CA VAL A 178 -6.10 -1.92 18.97
C VAL A 178 -7.53 -1.39 19.07
N VAL A 179 -7.69 -0.09 19.28
CA VAL A 179 -9.00 0.58 19.27
C VAL A 179 -9.49 0.75 17.82
N PRO A 180 -10.73 0.36 17.48
CA PRO A 180 -11.29 0.54 16.14
C PRO A 180 -11.45 2.01 15.74
N LEU A 181 -11.37 2.29 14.44
CA LEU A 181 -11.42 3.66 13.90
C LEU A 181 -12.77 4.36 14.18
N GLU A 182 -13.86 3.59 14.24
CA GLU A 182 -15.21 4.10 14.50
C GLU A 182 -15.34 4.67 15.91
N LYS A 183 -14.62 4.11 16.89
CA LYS A 183 -14.61 4.62 18.26
C LYS A 183 -13.92 5.97 18.34
N PHE A 184 -12.81 6.16 17.62
CA PHE A 184 -12.17 7.46 17.51
C PHE A 184 -13.05 8.46 16.76
N SER A 185 -13.60 8.07 15.61
CA SER A 185 -14.48 8.93 14.84
C SER A 185 -15.69 9.38 15.68
N ALA A 186 -16.36 8.48 16.40
CA ALA A 186 -17.46 8.84 17.29
C ALA A 186 -17.02 9.83 18.39
N HIS A 187 -15.86 9.60 19.01
CA HIS A 187 -15.29 10.49 20.03
C HIS A 187 -14.99 11.89 19.48
N ILE A 188 -14.23 11.97 18.39
CA ILE A 188 -13.81 13.22 17.74
C ILE A 188 -15.03 14.02 17.29
N ASN A 189 -16.01 13.37 16.65
CA ASN A 189 -17.24 14.02 16.18
C ASN A 189 -18.17 14.46 17.34
N SER A 190 -18.01 13.89 18.55
CA SER A 190 -18.76 14.35 19.74
C SER A 190 -18.16 15.61 20.37
N CYS A 191 -16.89 15.91 20.08
CA CYS A 191 -16.20 17.09 20.61
C CYS A 191 -16.60 18.34 19.82
N LYS A 192 -17.28 19.29 20.49
CA LYS A 192 -17.66 20.57 19.87
C LYS A 192 -16.49 21.54 19.84
N LEU A 193 -16.26 22.17 18.69
CA LEU A 193 -15.15 23.09 18.45
C LEU A 193 -15.13 24.28 19.43
N GLU A 194 -16.31 24.79 19.80
CA GLU A 194 -16.45 25.97 20.66
C GLU A 194 -16.09 25.70 22.12
N THR A 195 -16.11 24.43 22.54
CA THR A 195 -15.83 24.00 23.90
C THR A 195 -14.58 23.14 23.99
N LEU A 196 -13.79 23.03 22.91
CA LEU A 196 -12.54 22.29 22.91
C LEU A 196 -11.56 22.90 23.90
N THR A 197 -11.10 22.10 24.84
CA THR A 197 -9.97 22.45 25.69
C THR A 197 -8.67 22.02 25.03
N TRP A 198 -7.63 22.83 25.19
CA TRP A 198 -6.33 22.61 24.54
C TRP A 198 -5.64 21.29 24.91
N ASN A 199 -5.93 20.77 26.09
CA ASN A 199 -5.40 19.51 26.59
C ASN A 199 -6.22 18.29 26.15
N SER A 200 -7.28 18.48 25.35
CA SER A 200 -8.08 17.35 24.85
C SER A 200 -7.44 16.62 23.68
N PHE A 201 -7.79 15.35 23.48
CA PHE A 201 -7.26 14.56 22.36
C PHE A 201 -7.67 15.16 21.00
N ALA A 202 -8.90 15.65 20.87
CA ALA A 202 -9.36 16.27 19.63
C ALA A 202 -8.59 17.57 19.30
N ALA A 203 -8.24 18.38 20.30
CA ALA A 203 -7.41 19.57 20.11
C ALA A 203 -5.95 19.20 19.75
N TYR A 204 -5.41 18.14 20.39
CA TYR A 204 -4.11 17.59 20.04
C TYR A 204 -4.08 17.04 18.61
N LEU A 205 -5.11 16.30 18.19
CA LEU A 205 -5.25 15.77 16.83
C LEU A 205 -5.38 16.89 15.78
N TRP A 206 -6.12 17.96 16.09
CA TRP A 206 -6.15 19.16 15.24
C TRP A 206 -4.75 19.73 15.05
N SER A 207 -4.02 19.90 16.15
CA SER A 207 -2.66 20.42 16.11
C SER A 207 -1.70 19.51 15.34
N HIS A 208 -1.80 18.19 15.54
CA HIS A 208 -1.08 17.19 14.79
C HIS A 208 -1.32 17.31 13.28
N CYS A 209 -2.58 17.46 12.86
CA CYS A 209 -2.94 17.60 11.45
C CYS A 209 -2.46 18.93 10.85
N ILE A 210 -2.51 20.04 11.60
CA ILE A 210 -1.90 21.30 11.19
C ILE A 210 -0.39 21.11 11.02
N PHE A 211 0.28 20.52 12.00
CA PHE A 211 1.72 20.31 11.96
C PHE A 211 2.14 19.41 10.79
N ASN A 212 1.48 18.28 10.56
CA ASN A 212 1.80 17.39 9.43
C ASN A 212 1.54 18.01 8.05
N SER A 213 0.61 18.96 7.95
CA SER A 213 0.32 19.64 6.68
C SER A 213 1.17 20.88 6.43
N ARG A 214 1.83 21.42 7.46
CA ARG A 214 2.43 22.78 7.41
C ARG A 214 3.83 22.89 7.99
N ALA A 215 4.32 21.90 8.71
CA ALA A 215 5.63 21.97 9.35
C ALA A 215 6.78 21.78 8.36
N PHE A 216 7.89 22.42 8.67
CA PHE A 216 9.15 22.34 7.94
C PHE A 216 10.22 21.66 8.81
N PRO A 217 11.14 20.90 8.21
CA PRO A 217 12.20 20.25 8.98
C PRO A 217 13.19 21.29 9.50
N ARG A 218 13.47 21.24 10.81
CA ARG A 218 14.36 22.17 11.53
C ARG A 218 15.74 22.28 10.93
N VAL A 219 16.24 21.22 10.28
CA VAL A 219 17.54 21.21 9.62
C VAL A 219 17.74 22.40 8.65
N ILE A 220 16.64 22.94 8.08
CA ILE A 220 16.68 24.10 7.18
C ILE A 220 17.22 25.36 7.88
N LEU A 221 17.07 25.47 9.21
CA LEU A 221 17.55 26.62 9.97
C LEU A 221 19.09 26.70 10.03
N ASN A 222 19.80 25.60 9.74
CA ASN A 222 21.27 25.53 9.60
C ASN A 222 22.07 26.16 10.76
N LYS A 223 21.62 26.00 11.99
CA LYS A 223 22.27 26.58 13.17
C LYS A 223 23.30 25.64 13.80
N SER A 224 24.20 26.19 14.63
CA SER A 224 25.23 25.38 15.29
C SER A 224 24.66 24.30 16.23
N ASP A 225 23.48 24.55 16.82
CA ASP A 225 22.72 23.60 17.65
C ASP A 225 21.97 22.54 16.82
N THR A 226 21.86 22.69 15.49
CA THR A 226 21.26 21.66 14.62
C THR A 226 22.23 20.53 14.27
N LYS A 227 23.52 20.62 14.64
CA LYS A 227 24.53 19.58 14.39
C LYS A 227 24.39 18.31 15.26
N GLY A 228 23.32 18.21 16.05
CA GLY A 228 22.94 17.01 16.80
C GLY A 228 21.44 16.91 17.11
N SER A 229 20.61 17.72 16.43
CA SER A 229 19.15 17.65 16.55
C SER A 229 18.59 16.48 15.76
N ASP A 230 17.46 15.92 16.21
CA ASP A 230 16.72 14.93 15.42
C ASP A 230 16.38 15.53 14.05
N LEU A 231 16.76 14.84 12.96
CA LEU A 231 16.44 15.26 11.59
C LEU A 231 14.92 15.36 11.37
N ASN A 232 14.13 14.73 12.22
CA ASN A 232 12.67 14.75 12.18
C ASN A 232 12.04 15.89 12.98
N GLU A 233 12.81 16.73 13.67
CA GLU A 233 12.27 17.88 14.40
C GLU A 233 11.67 18.90 13.43
N GLY A 234 10.42 19.31 13.64
CA GLY A 234 9.69 20.25 12.80
C GLY A 234 9.41 21.59 13.48
N PHE A 235 9.04 22.59 12.67
CA PHE A 235 8.54 23.89 13.12
C PHE A 235 7.49 24.43 12.15
N LEU A 236 6.61 25.32 12.60
CA LEU A 236 5.70 26.04 11.70
C LEU A 236 6.34 27.31 11.17
N TYR A 237 6.06 27.57 9.89
CA TYR A 237 6.63 28.66 9.12
C TYR A 237 5.50 29.55 8.59
N PRO A 238 4.95 30.46 9.43
CA PRO A 238 3.82 31.30 9.04
C PRO A 238 4.03 32.01 7.71
N ILE A 239 2.93 32.21 6.98
CA ILE A 239 2.84 32.78 5.62
C ILE A 239 3.29 31.81 4.54
N VAL A 240 4.48 31.21 4.65
CA VAL A 240 4.96 30.24 3.66
C VAL A 240 4.20 28.91 3.76
N ASP A 241 3.81 28.53 4.97
CA ASP A 241 2.97 27.35 5.22
C ASP A 241 1.52 27.49 4.73
N LEU A 242 1.11 28.67 4.24
CA LEU A 242 -0.17 28.92 3.58
C LEU A 242 -0.14 28.60 2.08
N LEU A 243 1.04 28.31 1.52
CA LEU A 243 1.19 27.89 0.13
C LEU A 243 0.73 26.44 -0.04
N ASN A 244 -0.07 26.18 -1.08
CA ASN A 244 -0.54 24.83 -1.37
C ASN A 244 0.59 23.92 -1.85
N HIS A 245 0.48 22.64 -1.55
CA HIS A 245 1.41 21.63 -2.02
C HIS A 245 1.14 21.25 -3.47
N LYS A 246 2.20 21.11 -4.28
CA LYS A 246 2.14 20.44 -5.58
C LYS A 246 3.43 19.68 -5.85
N ASN A 247 3.29 18.41 -6.19
CA ASN A 247 4.39 17.56 -6.67
C ASN A 247 5.08 18.20 -7.88
N ASP A 248 6.35 17.88 -8.09
CA ASP A 248 7.22 18.34 -9.18
C ASP A 248 7.51 19.86 -9.23
N ILE A 249 6.95 20.67 -8.32
CA ILE A 249 7.27 22.10 -8.28
C ILE A 249 8.62 22.29 -7.57
N PRO A 250 9.63 22.89 -8.24
CA PRO A 250 10.93 23.08 -7.63
C PRO A 250 10.91 24.34 -6.75
N VAL A 251 11.22 24.14 -5.47
CA VAL A 251 11.26 25.20 -4.46
C VAL A 251 12.51 25.03 -3.60
N LYS A 252 12.96 26.12 -2.99
CA LYS A 252 14.09 26.13 -2.07
C LYS A 252 13.73 26.96 -0.84
N TRP A 253 14.09 26.43 0.33
CA TRP A 253 14.01 27.14 1.60
C TRP A 253 15.41 27.29 2.16
N GLN A 254 15.76 28.48 2.63
CA GLN A 254 17.09 28.73 3.18
C GLN A 254 17.04 29.85 4.21
N MET A 255 17.70 29.64 5.35
CA MET A 255 17.98 30.71 6.29
C MET A 255 19.07 31.63 5.73
N ASN A 256 18.84 32.95 5.71
CA ASN A 256 19.83 33.93 5.27
C ASN A 256 20.69 34.44 6.45
N GLU A 257 21.66 35.31 6.15
CA GLU A 257 22.59 35.88 7.14
C GLU A 257 21.91 36.80 8.16
N HIS A 258 20.68 37.24 7.90
CA HIS A 258 19.89 38.11 8.77
C HIS A 258 18.90 37.34 9.67
N ASN A 259 19.02 36.01 9.76
CA ASN A 259 18.07 35.13 10.46
C ASN A 259 16.63 35.24 9.91
N GLU A 260 16.49 35.44 8.61
CA GLU A 260 15.22 35.35 7.91
C GLU A 260 15.18 34.08 7.08
N LEU A 261 14.13 33.30 7.26
CA LEU A 261 13.88 32.14 6.43
C LEU A 261 13.32 32.63 5.10
N CYS A 262 13.92 32.18 3.99
CA CYS A 262 13.59 32.61 2.65
C CYS A 262 12.91 31.48 1.87
N PHE A 263 11.75 31.74 1.27
CA PHE A 263 11.12 30.88 0.28
C PHE A 263 11.47 31.38 -1.13
N MET A 264 11.98 30.48 -1.96
CA MET A 264 12.38 30.73 -3.34
C MET A 264 11.68 29.74 -4.25
N SER A 265 11.07 30.23 -5.32
CA SER A 265 10.62 29.36 -6.41
C SER A 265 11.73 29.23 -7.44
N GLN A 266 11.98 28.01 -7.89
CA GLN A 266 12.95 27.72 -8.96
C GLN A 266 12.26 27.51 -10.31
N SER A 267 10.97 27.87 -10.41
CA SER A 267 10.20 27.82 -11.65
C SER A 267 10.75 28.83 -12.67
N GLY A 268 10.84 28.43 -13.95
CA GLY A 268 11.38 29.27 -15.03
C GLY A 268 10.54 30.49 -15.42
N GLY A 269 9.35 30.63 -14.83
CA GLY A 269 8.46 31.77 -15.04
C GLY A 269 7.04 31.47 -14.58
N PHE A 270 6.29 32.53 -14.38
CA PHE A 270 4.88 32.53 -14.02
C PHE A 270 4.12 33.44 -14.97
N SER A 271 2.92 33.01 -15.34
CA SER A 271 1.89 33.84 -15.96
C SER A 271 1.07 34.56 -14.88
N ALA A 272 0.36 35.61 -15.29
CA ALA A 272 -0.58 36.26 -14.40
C ALA A 272 -1.70 35.29 -13.99
N ASN A 273 -2.01 35.27 -12.70
CA ASN A 273 -2.91 34.34 -12.00
C ASN A 273 -2.42 32.90 -11.88
N ASP A 274 -1.15 32.60 -12.16
CA ASP A 274 -0.57 31.31 -11.76
C ASP A 274 -0.53 31.21 -10.23
N GLU A 275 -0.90 30.06 -9.70
CA GLU A 275 -0.78 29.78 -8.28
C GLU A 275 0.70 29.51 -7.91
N LEU A 276 1.14 30.12 -6.82
CA LEU A 276 2.46 29.91 -6.24
C LEU A 276 2.40 28.72 -5.27
N PHE A 277 2.87 27.57 -5.75
CA PHE A 277 2.90 26.34 -4.96
C PHE A 277 4.17 26.21 -4.12
N ASN A 278 4.05 25.47 -3.02
CA ASN A 278 5.16 24.86 -2.31
C ASN A 278 5.27 23.37 -2.66
N ASN A 279 6.42 22.75 -2.38
CA ASN A 279 6.61 21.32 -2.55
C ASN A 279 7.27 20.72 -1.29
N TYR A 280 6.49 19.98 -0.49
CA TYR A 280 6.96 19.32 0.74
C TYR A 280 7.62 17.95 0.47
N GLY A 281 7.94 17.66 -0.80
CA GLY A 281 8.40 16.38 -1.31
C GLY A 281 7.36 15.71 -2.19
N ASP A 282 7.82 14.94 -3.18
CA ASP A 282 6.93 14.24 -4.10
C ASP A 282 6.27 13.03 -3.41
N ILE A 283 4.97 13.14 -3.16
CA ILE A 283 4.21 12.19 -2.33
C ILE A 283 3.03 11.55 -3.06
N SER A 284 2.63 10.36 -2.62
CA SER A 284 1.47 9.63 -3.17
C SER A 284 0.15 10.26 -2.76
N ASN A 285 -0.93 9.93 -3.48
CA ASN A 285 -2.26 10.44 -3.14
C ASN A 285 -2.74 9.98 -1.77
N GLU A 286 -2.29 8.81 -1.31
CA GLU A 286 -2.59 8.38 0.06
C GLU A 286 -2.01 9.36 1.10
N LYS A 287 -0.75 9.78 0.93
CA LYS A 287 -0.14 10.80 1.80
C LYS A 287 -0.82 12.16 1.62
N CYS A 288 -1.17 12.56 0.40
CA CYS A 288 -1.94 13.78 0.16
C CYS A 288 -3.28 13.77 0.92
N LEU A 289 -4.00 12.65 0.89
CA LEU A 289 -5.27 12.50 1.59
C LEU A 289 -5.09 12.55 3.11
N LEU A 290 -4.17 11.78 3.65
CA LEU A 290 -3.96 11.67 5.11
C LEU A 290 -3.42 12.97 5.71
N ASN A 291 -2.47 13.63 5.04
CA ASN A 291 -1.81 14.82 5.59
C ASN A 291 -2.52 16.11 5.20
N TYR A 292 -3.09 16.22 4.00
CA TYR A 292 -3.62 17.48 3.46
C TYR A 292 -5.12 17.44 3.12
N GLY A 293 -5.73 16.26 3.05
CA GLY A 293 -7.17 16.10 2.79
C GLY A 293 -7.59 16.28 1.32
N PHE A 294 -6.69 16.06 0.35
CA PHE A 294 -7.01 16.12 -1.08
C PHE A 294 -6.52 14.90 -1.86
N TRP A 295 -7.02 14.74 -3.09
CA TRP A 295 -6.66 13.66 -4.01
C TRP A 295 -6.45 14.20 -5.43
N ASP A 296 -5.38 13.78 -6.10
CA ASP A 296 -5.08 14.16 -7.48
C ASP A 296 -4.91 12.93 -8.38
N SER A 297 -5.90 12.65 -9.23
CA SER A 297 -5.86 11.51 -10.17
C SER A 297 -4.80 11.64 -11.28
N SER A 298 -4.14 12.80 -11.41
CA SER A 298 -3.00 13.00 -12.30
C SER A 298 -1.64 12.73 -11.63
N ASN A 299 -1.63 12.45 -10.32
CA ASN A 299 -0.41 12.23 -9.55
C ASN A 299 0.35 10.97 -10.01
N LYS A 300 1.50 11.19 -10.64
CA LYS A 300 2.37 10.10 -11.15
C LYS A 300 3.10 9.33 -10.05
N TYR A 301 3.15 9.86 -8.82
CA TYR A 301 3.78 9.22 -7.65
C TYR A 301 2.83 8.28 -6.91
N ASP A 302 1.57 8.19 -7.35
CA ASP A 302 0.56 7.37 -6.70
C ASP A 302 0.81 5.86 -6.88
N PHE A 303 0.35 5.08 -5.91
CA PHE A 303 0.49 3.64 -5.89
C PHE A 303 -0.66 2.97 -5.15
N SER A 304 -0.88 1.68 -5.44
CA SER A 304 -1.77 0.82 -4.66
C SER A 304 -0.93 -0.13 -3.81
N ARG A 305 -1.25 -0.29 -2.53
CA ARG A 305 -0.54 -1.20 -1.64
C ARG A 305 -1.03 -2.63 -1.82
N LEU A 306 -0.08 -3.56 -1.87
CA LEU A 306 -0.31 -4.98 -1.69
C LEU A 306 0.26 -5.39 -0.33
N THR A 307 -0.61 -5.53 0.66
CA THR A 307 -0.27 -6.01 2.01
C THR A 307 -0.42 -7.53 2.07
N LEU A 308 0.66 -8.24 2.38
CA LEU A 308 0.71 -9.70 2.53
C LEU A 308 0.96 -10.05 4.00
N LYS A 309 0.21 -11.01 4.52
CA LYS A 309 0.44 -11.62 5.84
C LYS A 309 0.93 -13.03 5.64
N LEU A 310 2.13 -13.33 6.12
CA LEU A 310 2.80 -14.60 5.94
C LEU A 310 3.23 -15.15 7.31
N PRO A 311 3.34 -16.47 7.49
CA PRO A 311 3.99 -17.02 8.67
C PRO A 311 5.43 -16.51 8.79
N ALA A 312 5.86 -16.08 9.98
CA ALA A 312 7.19 -15.53 10.22
C ALA A 312 8.32 -16.52 9.84
N ALA A 313 8.11 -17.82 10.08
CA ALA A 313 9.03 -18.87 9.66
C ALA A 313 9.25 -18.93 8.14
N LEU A 314 8.23 -18.56 7.34
CA LEU A 314 8.28 -18.58 5.89
C LEU A 314 9.09 -17.41 5.33
N THR A 315 9.02 -16.23 5.96
CA THR A 315 9.83 -15.08 5.52
C THR A 315 11.32 -15.29 5.76
N ASN A 316 11.69 -16.10 6.75
CA ASN A 316 13.07 -16.44 7.06
C ASN A 316 13.66 -17.55 6.17
N SER A 317 12.82 -18.36 5.50
CA SER A 317 13.28 -19.44 4.62
C SER A 317 13.48 -19.01 3.17
N VAL A 318 12.95 -17.84 2.79
CA VAL A 318 13.13 -17.27 1.45
C VAL A 318 14.45 -16.47 1.44
N PRO A 319 15.31 -16.62 0.42
CA PRO A 319 16.60 -15.92 0.35
C PRO A 319 16.42 -14.46 -0.10
N ILE A 320 15.54 -13.72 0.59
CA ILE A 320 15.22 -12.33 0.34
C ILE A 320 15.31 -11.57 1.67
N ASP A 321 16.16 -10.55 1.71
CA ASP A 321 16.21 -9.63 2.84
C ASP A 321 15.11 -8.56 2.71
N PHE A 322 13.94 -8.86 3.28
CA PHE A 322 12.80 -7.94 3.26
C PHE A 322 13.07 -6.66 4.08
N LYS A 323 13.89 -6.73 5.14
CA LYS A 323 14.20 -5.58 6.01
C LYS A 323 15.00 -4.53 5.25
N LYS A 324 16.05 -4.94 4.52
CA LYS A 324 16.81 -4.00 3.66
C LYS A 324 16.00 -3.43 2.51
N SER A 325 14.98 -4.15 2.05
CA SER A 325 14.16 -3.73 0.92
C SER A 325 13.10 -2.67 1.25
N GLY A 326 12.88 -2.36 2.55
CA GLY A 326 11.85 -1.42 2.98
C GLY A 326 10.40 -1.93 2.82
N ASN A 327 10.20 -3.18 2.41
CA ASN A 327 8.87 -3.80 2.24
C ASN A 327 8.36 -4.47 3.52
N TYR A 328 9.09 -4.37 4.63
CA TYR A 328 8.78 -5.04 5.88
C TYR A 328 8.13 -4.06 6.86
N VAL A 329 6.94 -4.40 7.37
CA VAL A 329 6.14 -3.50 8.23
C VAL A 329 6.23 -3.91 9.69
N SER A 330 5.94 -5.16 9.99
CA SER A 330 6.00 -5.71 11.34
C SER A 330 6.12 -7.23 11.30
N GLU A 331 6.65 -7.79 12.38
CA GLU A 331 6.67 -9.23 12.65
C GLU A 331 6.34 -9.42 14.12
N ASP A 332 5.39 -10.29 14.41
CA ASP A 332 5.23 -10.89 15.72
C ASP A 332 5.78 -12.33 15.68
N ARG A 333 5.64 -13.08 16.78
CA ARG A 333 6.20 -14.44 16.85
C ARG A 333 5.67 -15.40 15.78
N GLU A 334 4.51 -15.12 15.20
CA GLU A 334 3.81 -16.03 14.28
C GLU A 334 3.67 -15.47 12.87
N THR A 335 3.53 -14.15 12.71
CA THR A 335 3.16 -13.50 11.46
C THR A 335 4.11 -12.37 11.11
N ALA A 336 4.56 -12.37 9.85
CA ALA A 336 5.24 -11.24 9.20
C ALA A 336 4.28 -10.52 8.24
N ILE A 337 4.28 -9.19 8.30
CA ILE A 337 3.50 -8.31 7.42
C ILE A 337 4.45 -7.63 6.43
N LEU A 338 4.26 -7.93 5.15
CA LEU A 338 4.99 -7.32 4.04
C LEU A 338 4.09 -6.38 3.25
N GLN A 339 4.61 -5.24 2.82
CA GLN A 339 3.90 -4.27 1.98
C GLN A 339 4.70 -3.95 0.73
N PHE A 340 4.02 -4.03 -0.42
CA PHE A 340 4.58 -3.70 -1.71
C PHE A 340 3.77 -2.60 -2.38
N ASN A 341 4.45 -1.60 -2.95
CA ASN A 341 3.81 -0.50 -3.66
C ASN A 341 3.73 -0.82 -5.16
N LEU A 342 2.50 -0.92 -5.69
CA LEU A 342 2.25 -1.19 -7.10
C LEU A 342 2.00 0.13 -7.83
N GLN A 343 2.77 0.39 -8.90
CA GLN A 343 2.68 1.64 -9.68
C GLN A 343 2.27 1.37 -11.15
N PRO A 344 1.47 2.25 -11.78
CA PRO A 344 1.09 2.11 -13.18
C PRO A 344 2.26 2.19 -14.16
N SER A 345 3.19 3.13 -13.96
CA SER A 345 4.32 3.39 -14.86
C SER A 345 5.61 2.68 -14.46
N GLY A 346 5.78 2.32 -13.18
CA GLY A 346 6.98 1.68 -12.66
C GLY A 346 7.07 0.16 -12.92
N PRO A 347 8.25 -0.46 -12.76
CA PRO A 347 8.37 -1.92 -12.76
C PRO A 347 7.60 -2.55 -11.60
N LEU A 348 7.35 -3.86 -11.67
CA LEU A 348 6.87 -4.60 -10.51
C LEU A 348 7.93 -4.53 -9.39
N PRO A 349 7.53 -4.48 -8.10
CA PRO A 349 8.49 -4.48 -7.00
C PRO A 349 9.43 -5.68 -7.08
N ALA A 350 10.74 -5.41 -7.05
CA ALA A 350 11.78 -6.38 -7.40
C ALA A 350 11.69 -7.71 -6.62
N LYS A 351 11.29 -7.64 -5.34
CA LYS A 351 11.21 -8.81 -4.45
C LYS A 351 9.87 -9.55 -4.53
N LEU A 352 8.87 -9.01 -5.21
CA LEU A 352 7.52 -9.58 -5.25
C LEU A 352 7.46 -10.86 -6.09
N LEU A 353 8.08 -10.86 -7.28
CA LEU A 353 8.16 -12.05 -8.12
C LEU A 353 9.03 -13.16 -7.48
N PRO A 354 10.24 -12.86 -6.96
CA PRO A 354 11.01 -13.85 -6.22
C PRO A 354 10.22 -14.47 -5.06
N LEU A 355 9.54 -13.67 -4.24
CA LEU A 355 8.71 -14.19 -3.13
C LEU A 355 7.70 -15.23 -3.64
N PHE A 356 6.84 -14.86 -4.60
CA PHE A 356 5.83 -15.78 -5.12
C PHE A 356 6.42 -17.00 -5.84
N THR A 357 7.60 -16.84 -6.46
CA THR A 357 8.33 -17.97 -7.06
C THR A 357 8.77 -18.97 -6.00
N TYR A 358 9.36 -18.50 -4.89
CA TYR A 358 9.77 -19.37 -3.79
C TYR A 358 8.58 -20.01 -3.08
N LEU A 359 7.46 -19.29 -2.95
CA LEU A 359 6.22 -19.85 -2.41
C LEU A 359 5.63 -20.95 -3.31
N SER A 360 5.84 -20.85 -4.62
CA SER A 360 5.38 -21.83 -5.61
C SER A 360 6.39 -22.92 -5.93
N LYS A 361 7.57 -22.90 -5.30
CA LYS A 361 8.63 -23.90 -5.47
C LYS A 361 8.29 -25.19 -4.74
N LEU A 362 8.45 -26.32 -5.41
CA LEU A 362 8.27 -27.64 -4.82
C LEU A 362 9.48 -28.01 -3.97
N LYS A 363 9.28 -28.86 -2.97
CA LYS A 363 10.39 -29.42 -2.16
C LYS A 363 11.41 -30.20 -3.00
N SER A 364 10.99 -30.76 -4.15
CA SER A 364 11.82 -31.48 -5.10
C SER A 364 12.66 -30.58 -6.02
N GLU A 365 12.40 -29.26 -5.99
CA GLU A 365 13.19 -28.26 -6.71
C GLU A 365 14.23 -27.71 -5.74
N GLU A 366 15.52 -27.76 -6.07
CA GLU A 366 16.59 -27.16 -5.26
C GLU A 366 16.63 -25.64 -5.47
N THR A 367 16.49 -25.25 -6.73
CA THR A 367 16.46 -23.88 -7.24
C THR A 367 15.11 -23.57 -7.90
N PRO A 368 14.72 -22.29 -8.03
CA PRO A 368 13.58 -21.90 -8.83
C PRO A 368 13.67 -22.42 -10.27
N THR A 369 12.59 -23.02 -10.76
CA THR A 369 12.44 -23.49 -12.13
C THR A 369 11.49 -22.58 -12.93
N VAL A 370 11.49 -22.70 -14.26
CA VAL A 370 10.51 -22.02 -15.12
C VAL A 370 9.06 -22.30 -14.67
N ARG A 371 8.75 -23.54 -14.25
CA ARG A 371 7.44 -23.93 -13.72
C ARG A 371 7.10 -23.16 -12.45
N SER A 372 8.00 -23.14 -11.47
CA SER A 372 7.79 -22.42 -10.20
C SER A 372 7.57 -20.92 -10.39
N VAL A 373 8.25 -20.31 -11.37
CA VAL A 373 8.10 -18.89 -11.70
C VAL A 373 6.76 -18.61 -12.35
N LEU A 374 6.34 -19.42 -13.33
CA LEU A 374 5.04 -19.26 -14.00
C LEU A 374 3.88 -19.47 -13.03
N GLU A 375 3.97 -20.49 -12.17
CA GLU A 375 3.03 -20.74 -11.09
C GLU A 375 3.02 -19.55 -10.10
N GLY A 376 4.18 -19.04 -9.71
CA GLY A 376 4.30 -17.86 -8.84
C GLY A 376 3.63 -16.62 -9.42
N ILE A 377 3.78 -16.39 -10.74
CA ILE A 377 3.09 -15.30 -11.43
C ILE A 377 1.57 -15.51 -11.41
N ASP A 378 1.10 -16.72 -11.61
CA ASP A 378 -0.34 -17.06 -11.56
C ASP A 378 -0.93 -16.89 -10.15
N GLN A 379 -0.18 -17.25 -9.11
CA GLN A 379 -0.58 -17.02 -7.72
C GLN A 379 -0.62 -15.52 -7.40
N LEU A 380 0.41 -14.77 -7.80
CA LEU A 380 0.45 -13.31 -7.61
C LEU A 380 -0.69 -12.62 -8.38
N ALA A 381 -0.91 -12.99 -9.64
CA ALA A 381 -1.99 -12.43 -10.46
C ALA A 381 -3.37 -12.73 -9.84
N SER A 382 -3.55 -13.91 -9.24
CA SER A 382 -4.77 -14.25 -8.50
C SER A 382 -4.98 -13.35 -7.29
N VAL A 383 -3.94 -13.14 -6.47
CA VAL A 383 -4.00 -12.24 -5.30
C VAL A 383 -4.33 -10.80 -5.71
N VAL A 384 -3.65 -10.27 -6.74
CA VAL A 384 -3.91 -8.92 -7.27
C VAL A 384 -5.32 -8.84 -7.86
N SER A 385 -5.80 -9.88 -8.55
CA SER A 385 -7.15 -9.92 -9.14
C SER A 385 -8.25 -9.96 -8.07
N GLN A 386 -8.04 -10.67 -6.97
CA GLN A 386 -8.95 -10.66 -5.82
C GLN A 386 -9.03 -9.26 -5.19
N ARG A 387 -7.89 -8.59 -5.01
CA ARG A 387 -7.85 -7.20 -4.53
C ARG A 387 -8.54 -6.26 -5.53
N LEU A 388 -8.32 -6.42 -6.84
CA LEU A 388 -9.01 -5.66 -7.88
C LEU A 388 -10.54 -5.85 -7.81
N LEU A 389 -11.01 -7.07 -7.57
CA LEU A 389 -12.45 -7.37 -7.44
C LEU A 389 -13.07 -6.62 -6.25
N PHE A 390 -12.36 -6.53 -5.11
CA PHE A 390 -12.77 -5.72 -3.97
C PHE A 390 -13.02 -4.26 -4.39
N TYR A 391 -12.09 -3.63 -5.11
CA TYR A 391 -12.26 -2.25 -5.59
C TYR A 391 -13.34 -2.12 -6.68
N LYS A 392 -13.50 -3.12 -7.56
CA LYS A 392 -14.56 -3.14 -8.60
C LYS A 392 -15.97 -3.22 -8.00
N ASN A 393 -16.13 -3.94 -6.90
CA ASN A 393 -17.42 -4.16 -6.26
C ASN A 393 -17.81 -3.05 -5.27
N PHE A 394 -16.94 -2.05 -5.07
CA PHE A 394 -17.21 -0.96 -4.15
C PHE A 394 -18.46 -0.18 -4.55
N LYS A 395 -19.33 0.02 -3.56
CA LYS A 395 -20.48 0.92 -3.61
C LYS A 395 -20.54 1.67 -2.30
N ILE A 396 -20.91 2.95 -2.38
CA ILE A 396 -21.07 3.77 -1.20
C ILE A 396 -22.20 3.20 -0.35
N LYS A 397 -21.91 3.00 0.93
CA LYS A 397 -22.85 2.64 1.98
C LYS A 397 -23.37 3.92 2.61
N THR A 398 -24.70 4.08 2.65
CA THR A 398 -25.39 5.19 3.32
C THR A 398 -26.41 4.62 4.30
N ALA A 399 -26.40 5.09 5.54
CA ALA A 399 -27.54 4.87 6.44
C ALA A 399 -28.70 5.79 6.01
N SER A 400 -29.94 5.31 6.14
CA SER A 400 -31.15 5.90 5.55
C SER A 400 -31.44 7.36 5.94
N ASN A 401 -30.82 7.88 7.01
CA ASN A 401 -31.20 9.13 7.66
C ASN A 401 -30.08 10.18 7.83
N GLN A 402 -28.86 9.95 7.32
CA GLN A 402 -27.75 10.91 7.47
C GLN A 402 -27.09 11.27 6.13
N LYS A 403 -26.76 12.56 5.98
CA LYS A 403 -26.24 13.13 4.75
C LYS A 403 -24.70 13.09 4.76
N LEU A 404 -24.11 12.31 3.85
CA LEU A 404 -22.67 12.31 3.62
C LEU A 404 -22.22 13.63 2.97
N HIS A 405 -21.01 14.10 3.29
CA HIS A 405 -20.48 15.30 2.64
C HIS A 405 -20.11 15.01 1.18
N PRO A 406 -20.61 15.82 0.19
CA PRO A 406 -20.34 15.57 -1.23
C PRO A 406 -18.85 15.52 -1.59
N HIS A 407 -18.04 16.36 -0.96
CA HIS A 407 -16.59 16.38 -1.16
C HIS A 407 -15.93 15.09 -0.67
N ILE A 408 -16.28 14.61 0.54
CA ILE A 408 -15.74 13.37 1.11
C ILE A 408 -16.14 12.17 0.25
N VAL A 409 -17.39 12.12 -0.20
CA VAL A 409 -17.88 11.13 -1.18
C VAL A 409 -17.04 11.16 -2.47
N LYS A 410 -16.69 12.34 -2.98
CA LYS A 410 -15.82 12.49 -4.15
C LYS A 410 -14.43 11.89 -3.87
N LEU A 411 -13.79 12.23 -2.75
CA LEU A 411 -12.47 11.68 -2.38
C LEU A 411 -12.48 10.16 -2.27
N ILE A 412 -13.50 9.59 -1.61
CA ILE A 412 -13.64 8.13 -1.50
C ILE A 412 -13.77 7.51 -2.89
N LYS A 413 -14.61 8.05 -3.77
CA LYS A 413 -14.76 7.53 -5.15
C LYS A 413 -13.44 7.58 -5.92
N LEU A 414 -12.69 8.68 -5.83
CA LEU A 414 -11.39 8.83 -6.48
C LEU A 414 -10.37 7.79 -5.96
N TYR A 415 -10.28 7.62 -4.64
CA TYR A 415 -9.43 6.59 -4.02
C TYR A 415 -9.71 5.20 -4.57
N TYR A 416 -10.98 4.78 -4.63
CA TYR A 416 -11.35 3.46 -5.15
C TYR A 416 -11.12 3.33 -6.66
N GLN A 417 -11.41 4.38 -7.42
CA GLN A 417 -11.22 4.41 -8.87
C GLN A 417 -9.74 4.27 -9.27
N ASP A 418 -8.86 5.02 -8.61
CA ASP A 418 -7.44 5.03 -8.97
C ASP A 418 -6.74 3.75 -8.48
N ASN A 419 -7.08 3.22 -7.30
CA ASN A 419 -6.62 1.88 -6.89
C ASN A 419 -7.06 0.79 -7.88
N LYS A 420 -8.32 0.82 -8.33
CA LYS A 420 -8.82 -0.10 -9.38
C LYS A 420 -7.97 0.01 -10.66
N LYS A 421 -7.66 1.24 -11.11
CA LYS A 421 -6.85 1.49 -12.30
C LYS A 421 -5.45 0.91 -12.15
N ILE A 422 -4.78 1.19 -11.04
CA ILE A 422 -3.42 0.70 -10.73
C ILE A 422 -3.37 -0.83 -10.71
N LEU A 423 -4.33 -1.47 -10.02
CA LEU A 423 -4.39 -2.93 -9.90
C LEU A 423 -4.70 -3.59 -11.25
N ASN A 424 -5.58 -3.00 -12.07
CA ASN A 424 -5.86 -3.51 -13.41
C ASN A 424 -4.61 -3.50 -14.30
N VAL A 425 -3.87 -2.39 -14.31
CA VAL A 425 -2.58 -2.29 -15.03
C VAL A 425 -1.57 -3.31 -14.49
N THR A 426 -1.58 -3.58 -13.18
CA THR A 426 -0.70 -4.59 -12.57
C THR A 426 -1.02 -6.00 -13.06
N VAL A 427 -2.30 -6.37 -13.16
CA VAL A 427 -2.72 -7.67 -13.71
C VAL A 427 -2.28 -7.81 -15.17
N GLU A 428 -2.42 -6.75 -15.97
CA GLU A 428 -1.96 -6.74 -17.36
C GLU A 428 -0.43 -6.94 -17.46
N LYS A 429 0.35 -6.24 -16.63
CA LYS A 429 1.81 -6.43 -16.54
C LYS A 429 2.19 -7.86 -16.21
N LEU A 430 1.51 -8.48 -15.24
CA LEU A 430 1.75 -9.87 -14.86
C LEU A 430 1.43 -10.83 -16.01
N SER A 431 0.34 -10.60 -16.75
CA SER A 431 0.01 -11.40 -17.94
C SER A 431 1.06 -11.27 -19.04
N VAL A 432 1.56 -10.05 -19.29
CA VAL A 432 2.64 -9.80 -20.26
C VAL A 432 3.94 -10.50 -19.82
N LEU A 433 4.29 -10.41 -18.54
CA LEU A 433 5.47 -11.06 -17.97
C LEU A 433 5.39 -12.59 -18.09
N GLN A 434 4.24 -13.18 -17.75
CA GLN A 434 3.99 -14.62 -17.90
C GLN A 434 4.20 -15.06 -19.35
N LYS A 435 3.56 -14.37 -20.31
CA LYS A 435 3.69 -14.68 -21.74
C LYS A 435 5.14 -14.55 -22.22
N LYS A 436 5.87 -13.53 -21.75
CA LYS A 436 7.28 -13.33 -22.07
C LYS A 436 8.14 -14.51 -21.61
N ILE A 437 8.00 -14.93 -20.35
CA ILE A 437 8.77 -16.04 -19.77
C ILE A 437 8.40 -17.36 -20.45
N PHE A 438 7.11 -17.60 -20.68
CA PHE A 438 6.64 -18.80 -21.36
C PHE A 438 7.17 -18.87 -22.81
N ASN A 439 7.04 -17.79 -23.59
CA ASN A 439 7.50 -17.77 -24.97
C ASN A 439 9.01 -17.98 -25.10
N ALA A 440 9.80 -17.46 -24.16
CA ALA A 440 11.24 -17.69 -24.10
C ALA A 440 11.65 -19.15 -23.79
N ASN A 441 10.70 -19.98 -23.33
CA ASN A 441 10.92 -21.39 -23.00
C ASN A 441 9.99 -22.33 -23.78
N LYS A 442 9.35 -21.84 -24.85
CA LYS A 442 8.33 -22.59 -25.60
C LYS A 442 8.87 -23.87 -26.23
N GLU A 443 10.12 -23.87 -26.69
CA GLU A 443 10.78 -25.05 -27.27
C GLU A 443 10.95 -26.20 -26.26
N PHE A 444 10.94 -25.90 -24.97
CA PHE A 444 11.06 -26.86 -23.86
C PHE A 444 9.70 -27.19 -23.22
N SER A 445 8.61 -26.90 -23.94
CA SER A 445 7.25 -27.09 -23.47
C SER A 445 6.44 -27.98 -24.39
N LEU A 446 5.51 -28.74 -23.82
CA LEU A 446 4.56 -29.57 -24.55
C LEU A 446 3.15 -29.33 -24.01
N SER A 447 2.28 -28.77 -24.87
CA SER A 447 0.89 -28.44 -24.52
C SER A 447 0.02 -29.70 -24.57
N PHE A 448 -0.72 -29.97 -23.49
CA PHE A 448 -1.66 -31.09 -23.45
C PHE A 448 -2.82 -30.91 -24.44
N LYS A 449 -3.22 -29.66 -24.71
CA LYS A 449 -4.20 -29.36 -25.77
C LYS A 449 -3.66 -29.72 -27.17
N THR A 450 -2.37 -29.53 -27.40
CA THR A 450 -1.71 -29.93 -28.65
C THR A 450 -1.59 -31.44 -28.76
N ILE A 451 -1.25 -32.12 -27.65
CA ILE A 451 -1.25 -33.58 -27.55
C ILE A 451 -2.63 -34.13 -27.91
N PHE A 452 -3.70 -33.65 -27.24
CA PHE A 452 -5.07 -34.10 -27.49
C PHE A 452 -5.47 -33.95 -28.97
N LYS A 453 -5.06 -32.85 -29.61
CA LYS A 453 -5.35 -32.60 -31.03
C LYS A 453 -4.57 -33.52 -31.97
N ASN A 454 -3.31 -33.79 -31.69
CA ASN A 454 -2.43 -34.51 -32.60
C ASN A 454 -2.50 -36.03 -32.40
N ASP A 455 -2.75 -36.49 -31.19
CA ASP A 455 -2.86 -37.91 -30.84
C ASP A 455 -4.31 -38.40 -30.95
N GLN A 456 -4.74 -38.66 -32.17
CA GLN A 456 -6.12 -39.09 -32.47
C GLN A 456 -6.46 -40.43 -31.82
N LYS A 457 -5.49 -41.35 -31.66
CA LYS A 457 -5.73 -42.63 -30.99
C LYS A 457 -6.08 -42.40 -29.52
N PHE A 458 -5.31 -41.56 -28.83
CA PHE A 458 -5.59 -41.23 -27.44
C PHE A 458 -6.87 -40.41 -27.28
N ALA A 459 -7.11 -39.40 -28.14
CA ALA A 459 -8.33 -38.60 -28.11
C ALA A 459 -9.59 -39.44 -28.30
N ASN A 460 -9.58 -40.40 -29.24
CA ASN A 460 -10.69 -41.34 -29.42
C ASN A 460 -10.93 -42.21 -28.18
N SER A 461 -9.87 -42.57 -27.45
CA SER A 461 -10.02 -43.30 -26.20
C SER A 461 -10.71 -42.47 -25.11
N LEU A 462 -10.40 -41.16 -25.03
CA LEU A 462 -11.06 -40.23 -24.12
C LEU A 462 -12.50 -39.93 -24.54
N LEU A 463 -12.80 -39.94 -25.84
CA LEU A 463 -14.17 -39.87 -26.35
C LEU A 463 -14.99 -41.09 -25.92
N LEU A 464 -14.46 -42.31 -26.07
CA LEU A 464 -15.15 -43.52 -25.65
C LEU A 464 -15.33 -43.60 -24.12
N MET A 465 -14.40 -43.03 -23.36
CA MET A 465 -14.38 -43.10 -21.89
C MET A 465 -15.21 -42.00 -21.23
N PHE A 466 -15.01 -40.75 -21.65
CA PHE A 466 -15.59 -39.55 -21.04
C PHE A 466 -16.66 -38.88 -21.92
N GLY A 467 -16.84 -39.35 -23.15
CA GLY A 467 -17.62 -38.64 -24.15
C GLY A 467 -16.97 -37.32 -24.56
N ALA A 468 -15.66 -37.13 -24.33
CA ALA A 468 -14.97 -35.88 -24.62
C ALA A 468 -14.65 -35.78 -26.12
N ILE A 469 -15.36 -34.90 -26.82
CA ILE A 469 -15.22 -34.66 -28.27
C ILE A 469 -14.10 -33.65 -28.53
N ASN A 470 -13.96 -32.67 -27.65
CA ASN A 470 -12.94 -31.64 -27.74
C ASN A 470 -12.23 -31.46 -26.39
N TYR A 471 -11.15 -30.67 -26.38
CA TYR A 471 -10.37 -30.42 -25.17
C TYR A 471 -11.17 -29.78 -24.03
N GLU A 472 -12.09 -28.86 -24.34
CA GLU A 472 -12.89 -28.15 -23.31
C GLU A 472 -13.89 -29.10 -22.63
N ASP A 473 -14.28 -30.20 -23.29
CA ASP A 473 -15.07 -31.25 -22.66
C ASP A 473 -14.33 -31.91 -21.49
N LEU A 474 -12.99 -31.99 -21.53
CA LEU A 474 -12.20 -32.55 -20.43
C LEU A 474 -12.28 -31.68 -19.17
N ILE A 475 -12.35 -30.36 -19.35
CA ILE A 475 -12.50 -29.40 -18.25
C ILE A 475 -13.94 -29.43 -17.71
N THR A 476 -14.93 -29.32 -18.60
CA THR A 476 -16.34 -29.22 -18.18
C THR A 476 -16.89 -30.52 -17.58
N LYS A 477 -16.31 -31.67 -17.93
CA LYS A 477 -16.68 -32.99 -17.39
C LYS A 477 -15.79 -33.44 -16.23
N ASP A 478 -14.90 -32.58 -15.75
CA ASP A 478 -14.02 -32.84 -14.61
C ASP A 478 -13.17 -34.12 -14.79
N CYS A 479 -12.63 -34.33 -15.99
CA CYS A 479 -11.81 -35.50 -16.33
C CYS A 479 -10.43 -35.14 -16.91
N LEU A 480 -10.03 -33.87 -16.83
CA LEU A 480 -8.73 -33.40 -17.28
C LEU A 480 -7.57 -34.08 -16.55
N ASN A 481 -7.66 -34.22 -15.22
CA ASN A 481 -6.61 -34.86 -14.43
C ASN A 481 -6.49 -36.36 -14.77
N ASP A 482 -7.63 -37.05 -14.84
CA ASP A 482 -7.69 -38.45 -15.28
C ASP A 482 -7.05 -38.63 -16.67
N ALA A 483 -7.36 -37.73 -17.60
CA ALA A 483 -6.77 -37.75 -18.94
C ALA A 483 -5.24 -37.53 -18.93
N LEU A 484 -4.72 -36.64 -18.06
CA LEU A 484 -3.28 -36.43 -17.91
C LEU A 484 -2.58 -37.69 -17.38
N LEU A 485 -3.12 -38.31 -16.32
CA LEU A 485 -2.57 -39.53 -15.73
C LEU A 485 -2.50 -40.67 -16.75
N LEU A 486 -3.61 -40.91 -17.46
CA LEU A 486 -3.69 -41.94 -18.48
C LEU A 486 -2.70 -41.67 -19.63
N TRP A 487 -2.55 -40.41 -20.03
CA TRP A 487 -1.62 -40.06 -21.09
C TRP A 487 -0.16 -40.26 -20.69
N ILE A 488 0.23 -39.88 -19.48
CA ILE A 488 1.60 -40.04 -18.98
C ILE A 488 1.98 -41.53 -18.94
N ILE A 489 1.12 -42.39 -18.39
CA ILE A 489 1.39 -43.83 -18.31
C ILE A 489 1.46 -44.44 -19.70
N ARG A 490 0.53 -44.08 -20.60
CA ARG A 490 0.58 -44.50 -22.00
C ARG A 490 1.89 -44.09 -22.66
N SER A 491 2.32 -42.84 -22.49
CA SER A 491 3.57 -42.32 -23.04
C SER A 491 4.76 -43.19 -22.62
N VAL A 492 4.84 -43.53 -21.33
CA VAL A 492 5.92 -44.38 -20.78
C VAL A 492 5.86 -45.81 -21.31
N ASN A 493 4.66 -46.37 -21.45
CA ASN A 493 4.46 -47.73 -21.98
C ASN A 493 4.71 -47.83 -23.49
N ASP A 494 4.57 -46.74 -24.24
CA ASP A 494 4.88 -46.69 -25.67
C ASP A 494 6.39 -46.56 -25.91
N THR A 495 7.03 -47.66 -26.30
CA THR A 495 8.48 -47.70 -26.59
C THR A 495 8.86 -47.10 -27.95
N THR A 496 7.89 -46.73 -28.79
CA THR A 496 8.13 -46.29 -30.17
C THR A 496 8.23 -44.77 -30.33
N SER A 497 7.62 -43.99 -29.42
CA SER A 497 7.62 -42.52 -29.48
C SER A 497 8.87 -41.89 -28.86
N LYS A 498 9.59 -41.06 -29.66
CA LYS A 498 10.77 -40.27 -29.25
C LYS A 498 10.42 -38.87 -28.73
N GLN A 499 9.19 -38.39 -28.91
CA GLN A 499 8.81 -36.99 -28.71
C GLN A 499 8.68 -36.56 -27.23
N GLU A 500 8.77 -37.51 -26.29
CA GLU A 500 8.40 -37.35 -24.87
C GLU A 500 9.53 -37.74 -23.90
N SER A 501 10.78 -37.71 -24.37
CA SER A 501 11.94 -38.26 -23.65
C SER A 501 12.10 -37.71 -22.22
N PHE A 502 11.84 -36.42 -21.98
CA PHE A 502 11.96 -35.82 -20.64
C PHE A 502 10.86 -36.27 -19.67
N ILE A 503 9.65 -36.57 -20.16
CA ILE A 503 8.54 -37.06 -19.34
C ILE A 503 8.85 -38.50 -18.89
N LYS A 504 9.33 -39.33 -19.82
CA LYS A 504 9.77 -40.71 -19.52
C LYS A 504 10.93 -40.74 -18.53
N GLN A 505 11.91 -39.84 -18.70
CA GLN A 505 13.01 -39.70 -17.77
C GLN A 505 12.53 -39.29 -16.36
N MET A 506 11.65 -38.30 -16.26
CA MET A 506 11.09 -37.89 -14.97
C MET A 506 10.26 -39.01 -14.34
N PHE A 507 9.43 -39.71 -15.10
CA PHE A 507 8.66 -40.85 -14.61
C PHE A 507 9.59 -41.92 -14.03
N LYS A 508 10.67 -42.27 -14.73
CA LYS A 508 11.67 -43.22 -14.21
C LYS A 508 12.32 -42.70 -12.92
N GLN A 509 12.78 -41.45 -12.89
CA GLN A 509 13.39 -40.84 -11.71
C GLN A 509 12.46 -40.85 -10.49
N VAL A 510 11.18 -40.52 -10.69
CA VAL A 510 10.17 -40.58 -9.62
C VAL A 510 9.93 -42.04 -9.21
N SER A 511 9.76 -42.95 -10.17
CA SER A 511 9.56 -44.37 -9.89
C SER A 511 10.68 -44.98 -9.05
N ASP A 512 11.93 -44.59 -9.33
CA ASP A 512 13.12 -45.09 -8.64
C ASP A 512 13.30 -44.50 -7.23
N SER A 513 12.69 -43.35 -6.94
CA SER A 513 12.90 -42.61 -5.66
C SER A 513 11.67 -42.48 -4.77
N ILE A 514 10.46 -42.72 -5.29
CA ILE A 514 9.21 -42.54 -4.54
C ILE A 514 9.04 -43.63 -3.48
N VAL A 515 8.68 -43.22 -2.27
CA VAL A 515 8.28 -44.13 -1.18
C VAL A 515 6.76 -44.14 -1.16
N ILE A 516 6.16 -45.28 -1.52
CA ILE A 516 4.70 -45.43 -1.57
C ILE A 516 4.20 -45.96 -0.24
N GLN A 517 3.33 -45.19 0.40
CA GLN A 517 2.66 -45.54 1.64
C GLN A 517 1.29 -46.16 1.36
N LYS A 518 0.67 -46.73 2.41
CA LYS A 518 -0.63 -47.39 2.28
C LYS A 518 -1.71 -46.37 1.91
N GLU A 519 -1.60 -45.16 2.43
CA GLU A 519 -2.49 -44.04 2.22
C GLU A 519 -2.52 -43.64 0.74
N ASP A 520 -1.36 -43.55 0.09
CA ASP A 520 -1.24 -43.24 -1.35
C ASP A 520 -1.97 -44.29 -2.21
N VAL A 521 -1.84 -45.58 -1.85
CA VAL A 521 -2.55 -46.66 -2.55
C VAL A 521 -4.06 -46.57 -2.36
N MET A 522 -4.50 -46.22 -1.15
CA MET A 522 -5.92 -46.06 -0.82
C MET A 522 -6.56 -44.88 -1.55
N GLU A 523 -5.79 -43.81 -1.80
CA GLU A 523 -6.24 -42.65 -2.58
C GLU A 523 -6.54 -43.02 -4.04
N TYR A 524 -5.67 -43.81 -4.67
CA TYR A 524 -5.82 -44.20 -6.08
C TYR A 524 -6.65 -45.46 -6.30
N LEU A 525 -6.99 -46.21 -5.26
CA LEU A 525 -7.78 -47.44 -5.38
C LEU A 525 -9.18 -47.22 -6.00
N PRO A 526 -9.96 -46.19 -5.64
CA PRO A 526 -11.25 -45.91 -6.27
C PRO A 526 -11.11 -45.56 -7.75
N PHE A 527 -10.13 -44.73 -8.10
CA PHE A 527 -9.80 -44.39 -9.48
C PHE A 527 -9.45 -45.65 -10.28
N TYR A 528 -8.57 -46.50 -9.75
CA TYR A 528 -8.12 -47.71 -10.43
C TYR A 528 -9.29 -48.68 -10.67
N LYS A 529 -10.12 -48.91 -9.65
CA LYS A 529 -11.31 -49.78 -9.77
C LYS A 529 -12.36 -49.24 -10.74
N LYS A 530 -12.46 -47.91 -10.88
CA LYS A 530 -13.39 -47.26 -11.82
C LYS A 530 -13.02 -47.58 -13.27
N TYR A 531 -11.73 -47.66 -13.58
CA TYR A 531 -11.24 -47.73 -14.96
C TYR A 531 -10.67 -49.11 -15.35
N PHE A 532 -10.03 -49.84 -14.44
CA PHE A 532 -9.38 -51.12 -14.72
C PHE A 532 -10.10 -52.28 -14.02
N PRO A 533 -10.31 -53.44 -14.69
CA PRO A 533 -9.75 -53.82 -16.01
C PRO A 533 -10.60 -53.39 -17.23
N ASN A 534 -11.73 -52.71 -17.03
CA ASN A 534 -12.67 -52.35 -18.10
C ASN A 534 -12.01 -51.65 -19.31
N LEU A 535 -11.07 -50.73 -19.08
CA LEU A 535 -10.31 -50.07 -20.15
C LEU A 535 -9.44 -51.03 -20.96
N THR A 536 -8.81 -52.01 -20.30
CA THR A 536 -7.99 -53.04 -20.95
C THR A 536 -8.83 -53.91 -21.87
N GLU A 537 -10.08 -54.19 -21.52
CA GLU A 537 -11.01 -54.98 -22.34
C GLU A 537 -11.60 -54.17 -23.50
N ARG A 538 -11.97 -52.91 -23.27
CA ARG A 538 -12.66 -52.07 -24.27
C ARG A 538 -11.73 -51.40 -25.28
N ILE A 539 -10.51 -51.04 -24.87
CA ILE A 539 -9.54 -50.29 -25.69
C ILE A 539 -8.14 -50.93 -25.48
N PRO A 540 -7.97 -52.22 -25.82
CA PRO A 540 -6.75 -52.98 -25.56
C PRO A 540 -5.52 -52.41 -26.28
N GLU A 541 -5.70 -51.77 -27.43
CA GLU A 541 -4.62 -51.18 -28.22
C GLU A 541 -3.88 -50.03 -27.52
N ILE A 542 -4.44 -49.50 -26.41
CA ILE A 542 -3.78 -48.52 -25.55
C ILE A 542 -3.53 -49.12 -24.15
N TYR A 543 -4.58 -49.65 -23.51
CA TYR A 543 -4.54 -49.99 -22.09
C TYR A 543 -4.16 -51.46 -21.80
N ASN A 544 -3.81 -52.24 -22.83
CA ASN A 544 -3.20 -53.57 -22.69
C ASN A 544 -1.70 -53.57 -23.05
N ILE A 545 -1.09 -52.39 -23.21
CA ILE A 545 0.34 -52.23 -23.50
C ILE A 545 1.04 -51.69 -22.26
N GLY A 546 2.06 -52.42 -21.78
CA GLY A 546 2.89 -52.05 -20.63
C GLY A 546 2.18 -52.21 -19.28
N GLU A 547 2.63 -51.45 -18.27
CA GLU A 547 2.12 -51.55 -16.90
C GLU A 547 1.13 -50.43 -16.57
N TRP A 548 -0.03 -50.80 -16.04
CA TRP A 548 -1.11 -49.87 -15.69
C TRP A 548 -1.52 -49.95 -14.22
N GLY A 549 -0.68 -50.48 -13.33
CA GLY A 549 -1.02 -50.67 -11.92
C GLY A 549 -1.18 -49.37 -11.12
N ILE A 550 -1.70 -49.49 -9.90
CA ILE A 550 -1.89 -48.34 -8.97
C ILE A 550 -0.58 -47.58 -8.75
N ARG A 551 0.55 -48.30 -8.65
CA ARG A 551 1.88 -47.71 -8.52
C ARG A 551 2.19 -46.72 -9.65
N GLN A 552 1.83 -47.05 -10.89
CA GLN A 552 2.09 -46.20 -12.05
C GLN A 552 1.27 -44.90 -11.99
N PHE A 553 0.04 -44.94 -11.46
CA PHE A 553 -0.78 -43.74 -11.24
C PHE A 553 -0.21 -42.81 -10.17
N ILE A 554 0.24 -43.37 -9.04
CA ILE A 554 0.91 -42.59 -7.98
C ILE A 554 2.18 -41.91 -8.53
N VAL A 555 2.98 -42.64 -9.32
CA VAL A 555 4.17 -42.07 -9.98
C VAL A 555 3.78 -40.98 -10.98
N ALA A 556 2.77 -41.23 -11.83
CA ALA A 556 2.32 -40.27 -12.84
C ALA A 556 1.82 -38.96 -12.21
N ASP A 557 1.11 -39.04 -11.10
CA ASP A 557 0.62 -37.86 -10.37
C ASP A 557 1.78 -36.99 -9.86
N THR A 558 2.80 -37.61 -9.25
CA THR A 558 4.01 -36.89 -8.86
C THR A 558 4.77 -36.30 -10.06
N VAL A 559 4.68 -36.93 -11.25
CA VAL A 559 5.24 -36.36 -12.49
C VAL A 559 4.44 -35.15 -12.95
N ILE A 560 3.11 -35.15 -12.80
CA ILE A 560 2.24 -33.99 -13.05
C ILE A 560 2.73 -32.83 -12.18
N ASP A 561 2.84 -33.02 -10.88
CA ASP A 561 3.31 -31.97 -9.96
C ASP A 561 4.64 -31.35 -10.40
N ARG A 562 5.61 -32.20 -10.78
CA ARG A 562 6.98 -31.77 -11.09
C ARG A 562 7.14 -31.11 -12.45
N LEU A 563 6.34 -31.49 -13.44
CA LEU A 563 6.52 -31.03 -14.83
C LEU A 563 5.39 -30.15 -15.34
N VAL A 564 4.19 -30.24 -14.79
CA VAL A 564 3.03 -29.58 -15.37
C VAL A 564 2.82 -28.23 -14.68
N TRP A 565 2.76 -27.20 -15.51
CA TRP A 565 2.16 -25.92 -15.13
C TRP A 565 0.77 -25.85 -15.75
N ILE A 566 -0.25 -25.67 -14.91
CA ILE A 566 -1.63 -25.47 -15.36
C ILE A 566 -1.86 -23.96 -15.47
N ARG A 567 -1.92 -23.47 -16.71
CA ARG A 567 -2.14 -22.05 -16.96
C ARG A 567 -3.54 -21.64 -16.48
N LYS A 568 -3.62 -20.79 -15.46
CA LYS A 568 -4.90 -20.40 -14.84
C LYS A 568 -5.88 -19.67 -15.76
N SER A 569 -5.40 -19.03 -16.83
CA SER A 569 -6.28 -18.29 -17.75
C SER A 569 -7.25 -19.16 -18.54
N ASN A 570 -6.88 -20.42 -18.80
CA ASN A 570 -7.63 -21.33 -19.66
C ASN A 570 -7.59 -22.79 -19.20
N ASN A 571 -7.10 -23.06 -17.98
CA ASN A 571 -6.91 -24.40 -17.43
C ASN A 571 -6.18 -25.34 -18.40
N GLU A 572 -5.16 -24.84 -19.09
CA GLU A 572 -4.34 -25.63 -20.02
C GLU A 572 -3.11 -26.20 -19.31
N PRO A 573 -2.98 -27.53 -19.17
CA PRO A 573 -1.77 -28.18 -18.71
C PRO A 573 -0.68 -28.08 -19.77
N ILE A 574 0.48 -27.61 -19.34
CA ILE A 574 1.67 -27.51 -20.16
C ILE A 574 2.79 -28.25 -19.43
N PHE A 575 3.27 -29.33 -20.04
CA PHE A 575 4.49 -30.00 -19.57
C PHE A 575 5.68 -29.09 -19.87
N LEU A 576 6.48 -28.81 -18.86
CA LEU A 576 7.69 -28.01 -18.93
C LEU A 576 8.87 -28.91 -18.57
N MET A 577 9.86 -28.98 -19.46
CA MET A 577 11.11 -29.63 -19.14
C MET A 577 11.77 -28.91 -17.95
N LYS A 578 12.27 -29.67 -16.96
CA LYS A 578 12.93 -29.10 -15.78
C LYS A 578 14.12 -28.24 -16.22
N LYS A 579 13.99 -26.94 -15.99
CA LYS A 579 15.00 -25.93 -16.33
C LYS A 579 15.03 -24.89 -15.23
N ASP A 580 16.21 -24.65 -14.70
CA ASP A 580 16.43 -23.61 -13.69
C ASP A 580 16.15 -22.23 -14.28
N TYR A 581 15.65 -21.35 -13.43
CA TYR A 581 15.39 -19.97 -13.78
C TYR A 581 16.15 -19.07 -12.81
N GLU A 582 17.12 -18.34 -13.33
CA GLU A 582 17.88 -17.37 -12.54
C GLU A 582 16.99 -16.16 -12.22
N LEU A 583 16.56 -16.07 -10.97
CA LEU A 583 15.91 -14.88 -10.44
C LEU A 583 16.95 -13.78 -10.23
N GLN A 584 16.69 -12.59 -10.77
CA GLN A 584 17.39 -11.39 -10.31
C GLN A 584 16.78 -11.01 -8.96
N ILE A 585 17.44 -11.42 -7.87
CA ILE A 585 16.97 -11.19 -6.49
C ILE A 585 17.36 -9.81 -6.03
#